data_AF-A0A3S0DYH0-F1
#
_entry.id   AF-A0A3S0DYH0-F1
#
_cell.length_a   1.000
_cell.length_b   1.000
_cell.length_c   1.000
_cell.angle_alpha   90.00
_cell.angle_beta   90.00
_cell.angle_gamma   90.00
#
_symmetry.space_group_name_H-M   'P 1'
#
loop_
_entity.id
_entity.type
_entity.pdbx_description
1 polymer ?
#
loop_
_entity_poly.entity_id
_entity_poly.type
_entity_poly.pdbx_seq_one_letter_code
_entity_poly.pdbx_strand_id
1 'polypeptide(L)'
;MASLNDLYSEAGLLGQDVSGGGGGGPPSGPAGGDLTGTYPNPALNDVVVTGVTGGTTGFLYRNAAGVVFRRLANLSAAVDPSINADSAAGYSIGSVWINTTADRVWMCVDNSAGSAIWDLITPGTVTTSGSLANYVLCGPVSGAPSLPTFRNLDVADIPLILKRQQEDGNNGPGAVPFPGARVGDVVVDILGWVTGAGTMLNSNIADFESIISVNDQIQQTSMANLSTNTYRFLLQARS
;
A
#
# COMPACT_ATOMS: atom_id res chain seq x y z
N MET A 1 -99.86 10.15 0.55
CA MET A 1 -98.69 11.04 0.52
C MET A 1 -97.60 10.36 1.32
N ALA A 2 -96.47 10.04 0.69
CA ALA A 2 -95.28 9.57 1.41
C ALA A 2 -94.86 10.65 2.43
N SER A 3 -94.38 10.23 3.60
CA SER A 3 -94.04 11.16 4.67
C SER A 3 -92.81 11.97 4.27
N LEU A 4 -92.66 13.19 4.81
CA LEU A 4 -91.49 14.03 4.52
C LEU A 4 -90.16 13.32 4.85
N ASN A 5 -90.18 12.33 5.76
CA ASN A 5 -89.01 11.52 6.11
C ASN A 5 -88.54 10.58 4.98
N ASP A 6 -89.41 10.25 4.02
CA ASP A 6 -89.04 9.42 2.87
C ASP A 6 -88.26 10.23 1.81
N LEU A 7 -88.37 11.56 1.83
CA LEU A 7 -87.68 12.49 0.93
C LEU A 7 -86.29 12.94 1.41
N TYR A 8 -85.93 12.63 2.66
CA TYR A 8 -84.63 12.97 3.26
C TYR A 8 -83.87 11.75 3.80
N SER A 9 -84.06 10.58 3.20
CA SER A 9 -82.99 9.57 3.33
C SER A 9 -81.78 10.14 2.59
N GLU A 10 -80.63 10.22 3.26
CA GLU A 10 -79.44 10.95 2.77
C GLU A 10 -78.91 10.47 1.41
N ALA A 11 -79.48 9.43 0.81
CA ALA A 11 -79.21 8.98 -0.55
C ALA A 11 -79.91 9.80 -1.66
N GLY A 12 -80.98 10.55 -1.36
CA GLY A 12 -81.86 11.14 -2.39
C GLY A 12 -81.53 12.57 -2.84
N LEU A 13 -80.97 13.42 -1.97
CA LEU A 13 -80.99 14.88 -2.17
C LEU A 13 -79.78 15.46 -2.93
N LEU A 14 -78.74 14.68 -3.21
CA LEU A 14 -77.61 15.18 -4.00
C LEU A 14 -77.32 14.37 -5.27
N GLY A 15 -78.05 13.28 -5.56
CA GLY A 15 -77.84 12.48 -6.78
C GLY A 15 -76.41 11.93 -6.96
N GLN A 16 -75.57 12.14 -5.96
CA GLN A 16 -74.24 11.62 -5.83
C GLN A 16 -74.33 10.83 -4.54
N ASP A 17 -74.56 9.53 -4.67
CA ASP A 17 -74.05 8.61 -3.68
C ASP A 17 -72.59 9.07 -3.49
N VAL A 18 -72.24 9.62 -2.32
CA VAL A 18 -70.84 9.80 -1.99
C VAL A 18 -70.35 8.37 -1.77
N SER A 19 -70.17 7.65 -2.89
CA SER A 19 -69.41 6.42 -2.96
C SER A 19 -68.09 6.82 -2.32
N GLY A 20 -67.90 6.38 -1.07
CA GLY A 20 -66.81 6.83 -0.21
C GLY A 20 -65.57 6.95 -1.06
N GLY A 21 -65.03 8.17 -1.14
CA GLY A 21 -64.05 8.56 -2.14
C GLY A 21 -63.07 7.43 -2.32
N GLY A 22 -63.01 6.88 -3.56
CA GLY A 22 -62.35 5.64 -3.89
C GLY A 22 -60.92 5.64 -3.36
N GLY A 23 -60.76 5.24 -2.12
CA GLY A 23 -59.50 4.93 -1.50
C GLY A 23 -59.10 3.64 -2.18
N GLY A 24 -58.53 3.76 -3.37
CA GLY A 24 -58.04 2.63 -4.13
C GLY A 24 -57.23 1.80 -3.17
N GLY A 25 -57.70 0.57 -2.92
CA GLY A 25 -56.94 -0.38 -2.11
C GLY A 25 -55.50 -0.45 -2.62
N PRO A 26 -54.56 -0.95 -1.80
CA PRO A 26 -53.20 -1.14 -2.27
C PRO A 26 -53.22 -1.86 -3.63
N PRO A 27 -52.28 -1.57 -4.54
CA PRO A 27 -52.27 -2.16 -5.87
C PRO A 27 -52.54 -3.66 -5.81
N SER A 28 -53.26 -4.18 -6.79
CA SER A 28 -53.61 -5.60 -6.88
C SER A 28 -53.43 -6.09 -8.32
N GLY A 29 -53.26 -7.41 -8.46
CA GLY A 29 -53.05 -8.05 -9.76
C GLY A 29 -51.56 -8.29 -10.11
N PRO A 30 -51.29 -8.81 -11.31
CA PRO A 30 -49.94 -9.13 -11.76
C PRO A 30 -49.00 -7.92 -11.79
N ALA A 31 -47.79 -8.09 -11.29
CA ALA A 31 -46.72 -7.10 -11.43
C ALA A 31 -46.12 -7.14 -12.85
N GLY A 32 -45.53 -6.03 -13.30
CA GLY A 32 -44.88 -5.92 -14.60
C GLY A 32 -43.54 -5.19 -14.53
N GLY A 33 -42.82 -5.17 -15.66
CA GLY A 33 -41.50 -4.56 -15.76
C GLY A 33 -40.46 -5.27 -14.89
N ASP A 34 -39.80 -4.52 -14.02
CA ASP A 34 -38.74 -5.01 -13.11
C ASP A 34 -39.29 -5.84 -11.94
N LEU A 35 -40.61 -6.03 -11.87
CA LEU A 35 -41.29 -6.74 -10.79
C LEU A 35 -41.94 -8.03 -11.29
N THR A 36 -42.00 -9.04 -10.43
CA THR A 36 -42.70 -10.31 -10.62
C THR A 36 -43.70 -10.58 -9.50
N GLY A 37 -44.54 -11.59 -9.71
CA GLY A 37 -45.59 -11.96 -8.76
C GLY A 37 -46.79 -11.03 -8.85
N THR A 38 -47.45 -10.80 -7.71
CA THR A 38 -48.67 -9.98 -7.63
C THR A 38 -48.54 -8.93 -6.56
N TYR A 39 -49.11 -7.76 -6.82
CA TYR A 39 -49.31 -6.75 -5.80
C TYR A 39 -50.24 -7.27 -4.68
N PRO A 40 -50.12 -6.76 -3.44
CA PRO A 40 -49.34 -5.58 -3.02
C PRO A 40 -47.85 -5.83 -2.78
N ASN A 41 -47.43 -7.09 -2.69
CA ASN A 41 -46.05 -7.47 -2.37
C ASN A 41 -45.39 -8.17 -3.57
N PRO A 42 -45.17 -7.46 -4.69
CA PRO A 42 -44.43 -8.02 -5.80
C PRO A 42 -42.98 -8.27 -5.39
N ALA A 43 -42.31 -9.23 -6.03
CA ALA A 43 -40.88 -9.41 -5.91
C ALA A 43 -40.16 -8.61 -6.99
N LEU A 44 -38.93 -8.19 -6.73
CA LEU A 44 -38.04 -7.74 -7.81
C LEU A 44 -37.67 -8.95 -8.66
N ASN A 45 -37.66 -8.78 -9.98
CA ASN A 45 -36.88 -9.67 -10.83
C ASN A 45 -35.43 -9.63 -10.35
N ASP A 46 -34.68 -10.73 -10.54
CA ASP A 46 -33.22 -10.63 -10.50
C ASP A 46 -32.82 -9.43 -11.35
N VAL A 47 -31.91 -8.58 -10.85
CA VAL A 47 -31.44 -7.39 -11.57
C VAL A 47 -30.60 -7.86 -12.76
N VAL A 48 -31.28 -8.43 -13.75
CA VAL A 48 -30.76 -8.74 -15.06
C VAL A 48 -30.73 -7.39 -15.75
N VAL A 49 -29.61 -6.69 -15.61
CA VAL A 49 -29.34 -5.57 -16.50
C VAL A 49 -29.23 -6.16 -17.90
N THR A 50 -30.33 -6.12 -18.65
CA THR A 50 -30.42 -6.59 -20.03
C THR A 50 -29.38 -5.86 -20.87
N GLY A 51 -28.58 -6.60 -21.64
CA GLY A 51 -27.50 -6.05 -22.46
C GLY A 51 -26.13 -5.97 -21.79
N VAL A 52 -25.97 -6.45 -20.56
CA VAL A 52 -24.63 -6.58 -19.95
C VAL A 52 -23.76 -7.54 -20.74
N THR A 53 -22.64 -7.02 -21.23
CA THR A 53 -21.64 -7.77 -21.99
C THR A 53 -20.44 -8.11 -21.08
N GLY A 54 -19.86 -9.31 -21.27
CA GLY A 54 -18.69 -9.82 -20.52
C GLY A 54 -19.05 -10.71 -19.33
N GLY A 55 -18.23 -11.75 -19.05
CA GLY A 55 -18.23 -12.60 -17.84
C GLY A 55 -19.53 -13.32 -17.43
N THR A 56 -19.42 -14.48 -16.79
CA THR A 56 -20.59 -15.20 -16.24
C THR A 56 -20.91 -14.81 -14.79
N THR A 57 -19.93 -14.32 -14.04
CA THR A 57 -20.04 -13.84 -12.64
C THR A 57 -19.23 -12.54 -12.46
N GLY A 58 -19.35 -11.83 -11.34
CA GLY A 58 -18.48 -10.69 -11.01
C GLY A 58 -19.17 -9.34 -10.84
N PHE A 59 -18.41 -8.25 -11.00
CA PHE A 59 -18.86 -6.89 -10.66
C PHE A 59 -19.37 -6.14 -11.90
N LEU A 60 -20.53 -5.48 -11.77
CA LEU A 60 -21.04 -4.57 -12.80
C LEU A 60 -20.31 -3.23 -12.72
N TYR A 61 -19.92 -2.70 -13.88
CA TYR A 61 -19.39 -1.35 -14.00
C TYR A 61 -20.01 -0.64 -15.20
N ARG A 62 -20.09 0.69 -15.12
CA ARG A 62 -20.51 1.53 -16.25
C ARG A 62 -19.29 2.18 -16.85
N ASN A 63 -19.16 2.15 -18.17
CA ASN A 63 -18.12 2.92 -18.85
C ASN A 63 -18.57 4.38 -19.06
N ALA A 64 -17.67 5.22 -19.60
CA ALA A 64 -17.98 6.62 -19.88
C ALA A 64 -19.10 6.82 -20.92
N ALA A 65 -19.37 5.81 -21.76
CA ALA A 65 -20.47 5.83 -22.73
C ALA A 65 -21.83 5.39 -22.13
N GLY A 66 -21.89 5.15 -20.82
CA GLY A 66 -23.13 4.75 -20.13
C GLY A 66 -23.53 3.28 -20.31
N VAL A 67 -22.69 2.48 -20.98
CA VAL A 67 -22.92 1.05 -21.18
C VAL A 67 -22.49 0.29 -19.93
N VAL A 68 -23.34 -0.64 -19.49
CA VAL A 68 -23.04 -1.53 -18.36
C VAL A 68 -22.32 -2.77 -18.86
N PHE A 69 -21.15 -3.02 -18.30
CA PHE A 69 -20.37 -4.23 -18.53
C PHE A 69 -20.30 -5.03 -17.23
N ARG A 70 -20.10 -6.34 -17.35
CA ARG A 70 -19.73 -7.18 -16.21
C ARG A 70 -18.28 -7.55 -16.34
N ARG A 71 -17.53 -7.19 -15.31
CA ARG A 71 -16.15 -7.61 -15.13
C ARG A 71 -16.15 -8.93 -14.38
N LEU A 72 -15.61 -9.97 -15.02
CA LEU A 72 -15.46 -11.27 -14.38
C LEU A 72 -14.59 -11.14 -13.13
N ALA A 73 -15.03 -11.74 -12.02
CA ALA A 73 -14.25 -11.83 -10.80
C ALA A 73 -14.38 -13.24 -10.24
N ASN A 74 -13.26 -13.80 -9.77
CA ASN A 74 -13.26 -15.08 -9.07
C ASN A 74 -13.15 -14.81 -7.58
N LEU A 75 -14.26 -14.85 -6.84
CA LEU A 75 -14.31 -14.43 -5.44
C LEU A 75 -14.15 -15.58 -4.44
N SER A 76 -13.89 -16.80 -4.93
CA SER A 76 -13.85 -18.02 -4.09
C SER A 76 -12.89 -19.08 -4.63
N ALA A 77 -11.79 -18.65 -5.26
CA ALA A 77 -10.83 -19.57 -5.84
C ALA A 77 -10.10 -20.36 -4.75
N ALA A 78 -9.77 -21.62 -5.05
CA ALA A 78 -8.92 -22.44 -4.18
C ALA A 78 -7.41 -22.25 -4.45
N VAL A 79 -7.06 -21.65 -5.59
CA VAL A 79 -5.69 -21.46 -6.06
C VAL A 79 -5.52 -20.04 -6.61
N ASP A 80 -4.27 -19.62 -6.75
CA ASP A 80 -3.92 -18.34 -7.37
C ASP A 80 -4.31 -18.29 -8.84
N PRO A 81 -4.49 -17.09 -9.42
CA PRO A 81 -4.71 -16.96 -10.85
C PRO A 81 -3.49 -17.48 -11.63
N SER A 82 -3.76 -18.25 -12.68
CA SER A 82 -2.72 -18.69 -13.62
C SER A 82 -2.58 -17.69 -14.77
N ILE A 83 -1.53 -17.85 -15.59
CA ILE A 83 -1.35 -17.05 -16.83
C ILE A 83 -2.51 -17.20 -17.84
N ASN A 84 -3.27 -18.29 -17.74
CA ASN A 84 -4.44 -18.55 -18.60
C ASN A 84 -5.74 -17.93 -18.02
N ALA A 85 -5.69 -17.31 -16.84
CA ALA A 85 -6.79 -16.50 -16.32
C ALA A 85 -6.77 -15.12 -17.01
N ASP A 86 -7.13 -15.12 -18.30
CA ASP A 86 -6.89 -14.03 -19.25
C ASP A 86 -8.18 -13.57 -19.96
N SER A 87 -8.03 -12.78 -21.01
CA SER A 87 -9.12 -12.33 -21.88
C SER A 87 -9.91 -13.44 -22.57
N ALA A 88 -9.28 -14.56 -22.95
CA ALA A 88 -9.97 -15.70 -23.55
C ALA A 88 -10.82 -16.45 -22.51
N ALA A 89 -10.39 -16.46 -21.25
CA ALA A 89 -11.19 -16.93 -20.12
C ALA A 89 -12.24 -15.90 -19.63
N GLY A 90 -12.31 -14.71 -20.25
CA GLY A 90 -13.30 -13.67 -19.95
C GLY A 90 -12.89 -12.65 -18.88
N TYR A 91 -11.64 -12.68 -18.42
CA TYR A 91 -11.10 -11.68 -17.49
C TYR A 91 -10.66 -10.41 -18.23
N SER A 92 -10.77 -9.29 -17.54
CA SER A 92 -10.28 -7.99 -18.01
C SER A 92 -9.41 -7.29 -16.97
N ILE A 93 -8.63 -6.29 -17.41
CA ILE A 93 -7.88 -5.44 -16.48
C ILE A 93 -8.84 -4.88 -15.41
N GLY A 94 -8.41 -4.96 -14.15
CA GLY A 94 -9.19 -4.64 -12.96
C GLY A 94 -10.06 -5.79 -12.44
N SER A 95 -9.98 -6.99 -13.02
CA SER A 95 -10.66 -8.18 -12.48
C SER A 95 -10.04 -8.54 -11.14
N VAL A 96 -10.87 -9.00 -10.20
CA VAL A 96 -10.42 -9.39 -8.85
C VAL A 96 -10.44 -10.91 -8.73
N TRP A 97 -9.41 -11.46 -8.11
CA TRP A 97 -9.30 -12.87 -7.81
C TRP A 97 -8.97 -13.07 -6.33
N ILE A 98 -9.86 -13.74 -5.60
CA ILE A 98 -9.71 -14.06 -4.19
C ILE A 98 -9.42 -15.55 -4.08
N ASN A 99 -8.21 -15.87 -3.65
CA ASN A 99 -7.83 -17.21 -3.24
C ASN A 99 -8.18 -17.36 -1.75
N THR A 100 -9.30 -18.03 -1.46
CA THR A 100 -9.81 -18.23 -0.09
C THR A 100 -9.09 -19.33 0.68
N THR A 101 -8.29 -20.16 -0.01
CA THR A 101 -7.46 -21.17 0.65
C THR A 101 -6.16 -20.57 1.17
N ALA A 102 -5.61 -19.58 0.46
CA ALA A 102 -4.36 -18.91 0.82
C ALA A 102 -4.54 -17.48 1.35
N ASP A 103 -5.77 -17.03 1.59
CA ASP A 103 -6.15 -15.67 2.03
C ASP A 103 -5.47 -14.54 1.23
N ARG A 104 -5.48 -14.66 -0.11
CA ARG A 104 -4.85 -13.69 -1.01
C ARG A 104 -5.85 -13.06 -1.97
N VAL A 105 -5.64 -11.76 -2.23
CA VAL A 105 -6.41 -10.99 -3.20
C VAL A 105 -5.48 -10.52 -4.30
N TRP A 106 -5.88 -10.75 -5.54
CA TRP A 106 -5.13 -10.36 -6.73
C TRP A 106 -5.98 -9.44 -7.62
N MET A 107 -5.32 -8.55 -8.36
CA MET A 107 -5.94 -7.74 -9.40
C MET A 107 -5.26 -8.02 -10.74
N CYS A 108 -6.06 -8.28 -11.78
CA CYS A 108 -5.54 -8.39 -13.14
C CYS A 108 -5.08 -7.02 -13.62
N VAL A 109 -3.81 -6.90 -13.97
CA VAL A 109 -3.20 -5.66 -14.51
C VAL A 109 -2.94 -5.76 -16.01
N ASP A 110 -2.83 -6.98 -16.54
CA ASP A 110 -2.76 -7.29 -17.97
C ASP A 110 -3.55 -8.58 -18.23
N ASN A 111 -4.47 -8.57 -19.19
CA ASN A 111 -5.31 -9.72 -19.54
C ASN A 111 -4.95 -10.35 -20.91
N SER A 112 -3.74 -10.12 -21.41
CA SER A 112 -3.23 -10.70 -22.66
C SER A 112 -3.44 -12.21 -22.70
N ALA A 113 -4.03 -12.72 -23.79
CA ALA A 113 -4.39 -14.13 -23.93
C ALA A 113 -3.14 -15.04 -23.90
N GLY A 114 -3.15 -16.04 -23.02
CA GLY A 114 -2.05 -16.96 -22.73
C GLY A 114 -0.95 -16.39 -21.84
N SER A 115 -1.03 -15.12 -21.43
CA SER A 115 0.04 -14.42 -20.70
C SER A 115 -0.50 -13.34 -19.76
N ALA A 116 -1.62 -13.60 -19.06
CA ALA A 116 -2.17 -12.63 -18.13
C ALA A 116 -1.23 -12.37 -16.95
N ILE A 117 -1.20 -11.12 -16.51
CA ILE A 117 -0.45 -10.66 -15.34
C ILE A 117 -1.45 -10.27 -14.24
N TRP A 118 -1.29 -10.92 -13.10
CA TRP A 118 -2.06 -10.68 -11.88
C TRP A 118 -1.12 -10.17 -10.81
N ASP A 119 -1.41 -8.98 -10.31
CA ASP A 119 -0.64 -8.37 -9.23
C ASP A 119 -1.29 -8.68 -7.88
N LEU A 120 -0.46 -9.03 -6.90
CA LEU A 120 -0.93 -9.36 -5.56
C LEU A 120 -1.28 -8.06 -4.84
N ILE A 121 -2.54 -7.90 -4.45
CA ILE A 121 -2.92 -6.84 -3.52
C ILE A 121 -2.45 -7.28 -2.13
N THR A 122 -1.23 -6.89 -1.80
CA THR A 122 -0.64 -7.18 -0.50
C THR A 122 -1.39 -6.34 0.55
N PRO A 123 -2.06 -6.95 1.54
CA PRO A 123 -2.59 -6.21 2.68
C PRO A 123 -1.38 -5.58 3.38
N GLY A 124 -1.31 -4.24 3.37
CA GLY A 124 -0.19 -3.42 3.82
C GLY A 124 0.73 -4.07 4.83
N THR A 125 1.63 -4.91 4.33
CA THR A 125 2.78 -5.45 5.01
C THR A 125 3.85 -5.20 3.99
N VAL A 126 4.54 -4.08 4.14
CA VAL A 126 5.77 -3.79 3.42
C VAL A 126 6.70 -4.95 3.74
N THR A 127 6.73 -5.94 2.85
CA THR A 127 7.66 -7.05 2.91
C THR A 127 8.86 -6.66 2.06
N THR A 128 9.74 -5.82 2.62
CA THR A 128 11.09 -5.70 2.07
C THR A 128 11.85 -6.97 2.43
N SER A 129 11.81 -7.95 1.52
CA SER A 129 12.85 -8.95 1.31
C SER A 129 13.53 -9.50 2.58
N GLY A 130 12.88 -10.44 3.27
CA GLY A 130 13.59 -11.55 3.92
C GLY A 130 14.61 -11.26 5.03
N SER A 131 14.27 -10.49 6.07
CA SER A 131 14.93 -10.66 7.38
C SER A 131 14.00 -10.33 8.55
N LEU A 132 13.94 -11.25 9.52
CA LEU A 132 12.95 -11.35 10.61
C LEU A 132 13.27 -10.45 11.82
N ALA A 133 13.14 -9.12 11.70
CA ALA A 133 12.74 -8.22 12.82
C ALA A 133 12.82 -6.72 12.44
N ASN A 134 12.05 -5.90 13.17
CA ASN A 134 12.11 -4.44 13.36
C ASN A 134 12.14 -3.55 12.10
N TYR A 135 10.97 -2.99 11.75
CA TYR A 135 10.76 -2.41 10.42
C TYR A 135 10.73 -0.88 10.32
N VAL A 136 10.44 -0.14 11.37
CA VAL A 136 10.53 1.34 11.33
C VAL A 136 10.90 1.85 12.71
N LEU A 137 12.14 1.58 13.10
CA LEU A 137 12.70 1.88 14.42
C LEU A 137 12.09 1.10 15.58
N CYS A 138 10.85 0.59 15.50
CA CYS A 138 10.22 -0.18 16.57
C CYS A 138 9.38 -1.39 16.09
N GLY A 139 9.22 -2.39 16.97
CA GLY A 139 8.41 -3.58 16.75
C GLY A 139 8.70 -4.70 17.77
N PRO A 140 7.81 -5.71 17.91
CA PRO A 140 8.11 -6.92 18.67
C PRO A 140 9.29 -7.69 18.06
N VAL A 141 10.31 -8.04 18.83
CA VAL A 141 11.45 -8.85 18.34
C VAL A 141 11.08 -10.27 17.95
N SER A 142 9.94 -10.78 18.44
CA SER A 142 9.51 -12.17 18.29
C SER A 142 8.36 -12.36 17.30
N GLY A 143 7.83 -11.29 16.70
CA GLY A 143 6.64 -11.35 15.84
C GLY A 143 5.32 -11.67 16.58
N ALA A 144 5.35 -11.85 17.91
CA ALA A 144 4.17 -12.01 18.76
C ALA A 144 3.66 -10.63 19.27
N PRO A 145 2.41 -10.52 19.76
CA PRO A 145 1.89 -9.28 20.35
C PRO A 145 2.61 -8.97 21.67
N SER A 146 3.79 -8.35 21.59
CA SER A 146 4.56 -7.83 22.73
C SER A 146 4.72 -6.31 22.63
N LEU A 147 5.18 -5.69 23.72
CA LEU A 147 5.57 -4.28 23.69
C LEU A 147 6.64 -4.08 22.59
N PRO A 148 6.50 -3.08 21.72
CA PRO A 148 7.48 -2.80 20.68
C PRO A 148 8.77 -2.32 21.32
N THR A 149 9.90 -2.90 20.92
CA THR A 149 11.22 -2.38 21.27
C THR A 149 11.74 -1.54 20.14
N PHE A 150 12.50 -0.49 20.44
CA PHE A 150 13.30 0.14 19.41
C PHE A 150 14.50 -0.77 19.08
N ARG A 151 14.87 -0.96 17.80
CA ARG A 151 16.19 -1.51 17.49
C ARG A 151 17.20 -0.39 17.46
N ASN A 152 18.44 -0.74 17.77
CA ASN A 152 19.58 0.13 17.55
C ASN A 152 19.62 0.58 16.08
N LEU A 153 19.87 1.87 15.86
CA LEU A 153 20.22 2.40 14.56
C LEU A 153 21.54 1.76 14.11
N ASP A 154 21.53 1.06 12.98
CA ASP A 154 22.76 0.58 12.33
C ASP A 154 23.26 1.63 11.31
N VAL A 155 24.53 1.53 10.91
CA VAL A 155 25.12 2.42 9.90
C VAL A 155 24.39 2.35 8.56
N ALA A 156 23.66 1.25 8.29
CA ALA A 156 22.81 1.10 7.12
C ALA A 156 21.50 1.90 7.19
N ASP A 157 20.98 2.18 8.40
CA ASP A 157 19.73 2.93 8.61
C ASP A 157 19.92 4.45 8.45
N ILE A 158 21.17 4.91 8.48
CA ILE A 158 21.54 6.30 8.26
C ILE A 158 22.13 6.37 6.84
N PRO A 159 21.36 6.78 5.82
CA PRO A 159 21.90 7.01 4.48
C PRO A 159 22.89 8.17 4.55
N LEU A 160 24.14 7.85 4.87
CA LEU A 160 25.14 8.86 5.18
C LEU A 160 25.77 9.31 3.85
N ILE A 161 25.52 10.57 3.49
CA ILE A 161 26.24 11.30 2.43
C ILE A 161 27.73 11.48 2.82
N LEU A 162 28.03 11.31 4.11
CA LEU A 162 29.38 11.28 4.65
C LEU A 162 29.87 9.84 4.88
N LYS A 163 31.17 9.59 4.73
CA LYS A 163 31.81 8.33 5.13
C LYS A 163 32.44 8.55 6.49
N ARG A 164 32.24 7.62 7.41
CA ARG A 164 32.85 7.65 8.75
C ARG A 164 33.68 6.40 8.98
N GLN A 165 34.88 6.55 9.52
CA GLN A 165 35.77 5.43 9.81
C GLN A 165 36.71 5.84 10.96
N GLN A 166 37.11 4.88 11.78
CA GLN A 166 38.00 5.07 12.93
C GLN A 166 39.30 4.28 12.77
N GLU A 167 40.46 4.95 12.71
CA GLU A 167 41.79 4.31 12.70
C GLU A 167 42.72 4.97 13.72
N ASP A 168 43.79 4.26 14.07
CA ASP A 168 44.92 4.82 14.82
C ASP A 168 45.84 5.64 13.92
N GLY A 169 46.50 6.64 14.50
CA GLY A 169 47.52 7.42 13.83
C GLY A 169 48.82 6.62 13.60
N ASN A 170 49.75 7.24 12.88
CA ASN A 170 51.06 6.68 12.60
C ASN A 170 52.16 7.35 13.44
N ASN A 171 53.28 6.63 13.59
CA ASN A 171 54.52 7.26 14.06
C ASN A 171 55.20 7.98 12.89
N GLY A 172 54.94 9.29 12.76
CA GLY A 172 55.39 10.09 11.62
C GLY A 172 54.47 9.97 10.40
N PRO A 173 54.84 10.62 9.27
CA PRO A 173 53.96 10.74 8.11
C PRO A 173 53.72 9.39 7.44
N GLY A 174 52.55 9.24 6.81
CA GLY A 174 52.24 8.04 6.03
C GLY A 174 50.76 7.70 5.96
N ALA A 175 50.47 6.64 5.23
CA ALA A 175 49.11 6.17 4.98
C ALA A 175 48.43 5.65 6.24
N VAL A 176 47.23 6.14 6.51
CA VAL A 176 46.28 5.58 7.45
C VAL A 176 45.16 4.92 6.62
N PRO A 177 44.80 3.64 6.88
CA PRO A 177 43.76 2.96 6.13
C PRO A 177 42.41 3.71 6.19
N PHE A 178 41.69 3.80 5.07
CA PHE A 178 40.28 4.21 5.06
C PHE A 178 39.58 3.51 3.90
N PRO A 179 39.17 2.23 4.07
CA PRO A 179 38.49 1.50 3.02
C PRO A 179 37.24 2.24 2.54
N GLY A 180 37.15 2.51 1.24
CA GLY A 180 36.06 3.24 0.61
C GLY A 180 36.28 4.75 0.46
N ALA A 181 37.36 5.33 0.99
CA ALA A 181 37.79 6.68 0.64
C ALA A 181 38.24 6.72 -0.83
N ARG A 182 37.89 7.78 -1.56
CA ARG A 182 38.30 7.96 -2.96
C ARG A 182 39.00 9.29 -3.14
N VAL A 183 39.95 9.33 -4.07
CA VAL A 183 40.65 10.58 -4.43
C VAL A 183 39.64 11.68 -4.75
N GLY A 184 39.79 12.82 -4.08
CA GLY A 184 38.90 13.99 -4.20
C GLY A 184 37.74 14.03 -3.20
N ASP A 185 37.53 13.00 -2.38
CA ASP A 185 36.65 13.12 -1.21
C ASP A 185 37.22 14.17 -0.23
N VAL A 186 36.35 14.97 0.37
CA VAL A 186 36.76 16.07 1.27
C VAL A 186 36.74 15.59 2.71
N VAL A 187 37.82 15.83 3.46
CA VAL A 187 37.87 15.55 4.89
C VAL A 187 37.20 16.71 5.63
N VAL A 188 36.03 16.45 6.19
CA VAL A 188 35.17 17.46 6.82
C VAL A 188 35.51 17.64 8.30
N ASP A 189 35.81 16.53 8.99
CA ASP A 189 36.17 16.56 10.40
C ASP A 189 37.10 15.40 10.77
N ILE A 190 37.97 15.66 11.75
CA ILE A 190 38.84 14.67 12.37
C ILE A 190 38.82 14.92 13.88
N LEU A 191 38.21 13.99 14.60
CA LEU A 191 38.20 14.00 16.06
C LEU A 191 39.16 12.92 16.57
N GLY A 192 40.11 13.27 17.42
CA GLY A 192 41.07 12.32 17.99
C GLY A 192 40.84 12.07 19.49
N TRP A 193 41.36 10.97 20.00
CA TRP A 193 41.50 10.69 21.44
C TRP A 193 42.70 9.78 21.69
N VAL A 194 43.25 9.85 22.91
CA VAL A 194 44.38 8.99 23.29
C VAL A 194 43.88 7.57 23.54
N THR A 195 44.49 6.60 22.86
CA THR A 195 44.15 5.17 22.90
C THR A 195 44.23 4.66 24.33
N GLY A 196 43.15 4.07 24.82
CA GLY A 196 43.07 3.50 26.18
C GLY A 196 43.00 4.51 27.33
N ALA A 197 43.10 5.82 27.06
CA ALA A 197 43.07 6.86 28.10
C ALA A 197 41.79 7.72 28.09
N GLY A 198 40.89 7.52 27.11
CA GLY A 198 39.56 8.17 27.04
C GLY A 198 39.59 9.71 26.99
N THR A 199 40.76 10.30 26.80
CA THR A 199 40.96 11.75 26.77
C THR A 199 40.83 12.25 25.34
N MET A 200 39.88 13.15 25.10
CA MET A 200 39.64 13.76 23.79
C MET A 200 40.81 14.68 23.41
N LEU A 201 41.25 14.59 22.16
CA LEU A 201 42.10 15.59 21.52
C LEU A 201 41.20 16.60 20.80
N ASN A 202 41.74 17.79 20.52
CA ASN A 202 41.04 18.78 19.69
C ASN A 202 40.89 18.27 18.24
N SER A 203 40.16 19.02 17.41
CA SER A 203 40.08 18.75 15.98
C SER A 203 41.46 18.85 15.33
N ASN A 204 41.89 17.77 14.66
CA ASN A 204 43.27 17.59 14.20
C ASN A 204 43.37 17.50 12.67
N ILE A 205 42.65 18.37 11.95
CA ILE A 205 42.70 18.39 10.47
C ILE A 205 44.10 18.76 9.95
N ALA A 206 44.93 19.45 10.74
CA ALA A 206 46.28 19.85 10.32
C ALA A 206 47.29 18.70 10.23
N ASP A 207 47.05 17.60 10.95
CA ASP A 207 47.95 16.43 10.98
C ASP A 207 47.71 15.45 9.83
N PHE A 208 46.65 15.67 9.06
CA PHE A 208 46.22 14.84 7.94
C PHE A 208 45.97 15.70 6.69
N GLU A 209 45.81 15.05 5.55
CA GLU A 209 45.34 15.74 4.34
C GLU A 209 43.88 16.20 4.46
N SER A 210 43.55 17.32 3.84
CA SER A 210 42.19 17.88 3.82
C SER A 210 41.34 17.35 2.65
N ILE A 211 41.97 16.77 1.65
CA ILE A 211 41.35 16.13 0.48
C ILE A 211 42.07 14.81 0.28
N ILE A 212 41.32 13.73 0.09
CA ILE A 212 41.89 12.40 -0.13
C ILE A 212 42.75 12.41 -1.39
N SER A 213 44.03 12.09 -1.24
CA SER A 213 44.99 12.05 -2.34
C SER A 213 45.22 10.64 -2.89
N VAL A 214 44.87 9.60 -2.12
CA VAL A 214 45.05 8.19 -2.48
C VAL A 214 43.77 7.40 -2.16
N ASN A 215 43.37 6.48 -3.05
CA ASN A 215 42.20 5.63 -2.78
C ASN A 215 42.42 4.75 -1.55
N ASP A 216 41.34 4.53 -0.81
CA ASP A 216 41.24 3.66 0.35
C ASP A 216 42.15 4.05 1.53
N GLN A 217 42.66 5.28 1.56
CA GLN A 217 43.59 5.79 2.57
C GLN A 217 43.38 7.27 2.82
N ILE A 218 43.76 7.74 4.01
CA ILE A 218 44.00 9.14 4.31
C ILE A 218 45.49 9.31 4.66
N GLN A 219 46.14 10.34 4.13
CA GLN A 219 47.55 10.59 4.42
C GLN A 219 47.73 11.40 5.70
N GLN A 220 48.48 10.86 6.67
CA GLN A 220 49.02 11.63 7.79
C GLN A 220 50.19 12.48 7.30
N THR A 221 50.09 13.79 7.46
CA THR A 221 51.11 14.78 7.09
C THR A 221 52.03 15.13 8.26
N SER A 222 51.57 14.89 9.49
CA SER A 222 52.31 15.19 10.72
C SER A 222 53.59 14.39 10.84
N MET A 223 54.69 15.07 11.22
CA MET A 223 55.94 14.42 11.61
C MET A 223 55.92 13.89 13.05
N ALA A 224 54.89 14.22 13.84
CA ALA A 224 54.75 13.77 15.21
C ALA A 224 54.45 12.27 15.29
N ASN A 225 54.74 11.68 16.46
CA ASN A 225 54.28 10.33 16.75
C ASN A 225 52.82 10.38 17.23
N LEU A 226 51.89 9.97 16.36
CA LEU A 226 50.46 9.92 16.64
C LEU A 226 49.96 8.49 16.84
N SER A 227 50.85 7.49 16.90
CA SER A 227 50.48 6.07 17.02
C SER A 227 49.78 5.68 18.33
N THR A 228 49.79 6.55 19.33
CA THR A 228 49.02 6.36 20.56
C THR A 228 47.63 6.98 20.50
N ASN A 229 47.24 7.59 19.39
CA ASN A 229 45.97 8.28 19.24
C ASN A 229 45.08 7.56 18.23
N THR A 230 43.80 7.42 18.58
CA THR A 230 42.77 6.93 17.66
C THR A 230 41.98 8.12 17.15
N TYR A 231 41.63 8.11 15.87
CA TYR A 231 40.93 9.19 15.18
C TYR A 231 39.64 8.69 14.55
N ARG A 232 38.59 9.51 14.60
CA ARG A 232 37.38 9.37 13.80
C ARG A 232 37.42 10.38 12.67
N PHE A 233 37.37 9.87 11.45
CA PHE A 233 37.38 10.64 10.22
C PHE A 233 35.97 10.76 9.66
N LEU A 234 35.59 11.95 9.20
CA LEU A 234 34.37 12.19 8.44
C LEU A 234 34.73 12.74 7.06
N LEU A 235 34.36 12.02 6.00
CA LEU A 235 34.57 12.44 4.62
C LEU A 235 33.24 12.78 3.99
N GLN A 236 33.18 13.83 3.18
CA GLN A 236 32.08 14.07 2.27
C GLN A 236 32.46 13.50 0.89
N ALA A 237 31.56 12.71 0.30
CA ALA A 237 31.76 12.23 -1.07
C ALA A 237 31.84 13.41 -2.03
N ARG A 238 32.71 13.33 -3.04
CA ARG A 238 32.75 14.32 -4.12
C ARG A 238 31.36 14.53 -4.71
N SER A 239 30.99 15.80 -4.94
CA SER A 239 29.83 16.16 -5.77
C SER A 239 30.06 15.76 -7.22
#